data_AF-A0A6F8YN02-F1
#
_entry.id   AF-A0A6F8YN02-F1
#
_cell.length_a   1.000
_cell.length_b   1.000
_cell.length_c   1.000
_cell.angle_alpha   90.00
_cell.angle_beta   90.00
_cell.angle_gamma   90.00
#
_symmetry.space_group_name_H-M   'P 1'
#
loop_
_entity.id
_entity.type
_entity.pdbx_description
1 polymer ?
#
loop_
_entity_poly.entity_id
_entity_poly.type
_entity_poly.pdbx_seq_one_letter_code
_entity_poly.pdbx_strand_id
1 'polypeptide(L)'
;MSVYPDISDMDGLAASCRLGRRQGFLGRAAIHPRQLPVIAAAFRPAPDEVARAKELLAAMADAAGAGEGTVVLADGRFADRAMLGAARRVVELAARYT
;
A
#
# COMPACT_ATOMS: atom_id res chain seq x y z
N MET A 1 5.51 -12.81 0.14
CA MET A 1 4.99 -14.03 -0.50
C MET A 1 6.15 -14.91 -0.96
N SER A 2 5.93 -16.23 -1.00
CA SER A 2 6.86 -17.18 -1.63
C SER A 2 6.98 -16.95 -3.14
N VAL A 3 7.94 -17.65 -3.74
CA VAL A 3 8.29 -17.61 -5.17
C VAL A 3 7.12 -18.02 -6.05
N TYR A 4 7.12 -17.55 -7.29
CA TYR A 4 6.23 -18.05 -8.35
C TYR A 4 7.08 -18.89 -9.32
N PRO A 5 6.95 -20.23 -9.34
CA PRO A 5 7.90 -21.10 -10.03
C PRO A 5 7.84 -21.02 -11.56
N ASP A 6 6.66 -20.76 -12.13
CA ASP A 6 6.53 -20.65 -13.58
C ASP A 6 7.09 -19.30 -14.06
N ILE A 7 8.27 -19.35 -14.65
CA ILE A 7 8.99 -18.17 -15.16
C ILE A 7 8.38 -17.67 -16.47
N SER A 8 7.58 -18.49 -17.17
CA SER A 8 6.93 -18.09 -18.42
C SER A 8 5.58 -17.41 -18.20
N ASP A 9 4.86 -17.77 -17.13
CA ASP A 9 3.53 -17.23 -16.83
C ASP A 9 3.57 -15.91 -16.03
N MET A 10 3.76 -14.80 -16.76
CA MET A 10 3.76 -13.44 -16.15
C MET A 10 2.36 -12.96 -15.75
N ASP A 11 1.31 -13.45 -16.41
CA ASP A 11 -0.07 -13.06 -16.10
C ASP A 11 -0.55 -13.75 -14.81
N GLY A 12 -0.24 -15.03 -14.65
CA GLY A 12 -0.45 -15.78 -13.41
C GLY A 12 0.37 -15.21 -12.26
N LEU A 13 1.63 -14.84 -12.50
CA LEU A 13 2.45 -14.09 -11.52
C LEU A 13 1.73 -12.80 -11.09
N ALA A 14 1.27 -11.99 -12.04
CA ALA A 14 0.60 -10.71 -11.77
C ALA A 14 -0.70 -10.90 -10.98
N ALA A 15 -1.55 -11.86 -11.38
CA ALA A 15 -2.79 -12.18 -10.70
C ALA A 15 -2.55 -12.65 -9.26
N SER A 16 -1.57 -13.52 -9.07
CA SER A 16 -1.18 -14.03 -7.77
C SER A 16 -0.60 -12.92 -6.86
N CYS A 17 0.22 -12.01 -7.39
CA CYS A 17 0.71 -10.84 -6.65
C CYS A 17 -0.44 -9.92 -6.22
N ARG A 18 -1.40 -9.63 -7.12
CA ARG A 18 -2.59 -8.83 -6.79
C ARG A 18 -3.41 -9.48 -5.66
N LEU A 19 -3.58 -10.80 -5.69
CA LEU A 19 -4.25 -11.53 -4.62
C LEU A 19 -3.49 -11.39 -3.29
N GLY A 20 -2.18 -11.62 -3.30
CA GLY A 20 -1.38 -11.51 -2.08
C GLY A 20 -1.39 -10.10 -1.50
N ARG A 21 -1.34 -9.06 -2.34
CA ARG A 21 -1.48 -7.68 -1.87
C ARG A 21 -2.82 -7.45 -1.16
N ARG A 22 -3.94 -7.96 -1.69
CA ARG A 22 -5.25 -7.89 -1.00
C ARG A 22 -5.27 -8.63 0.33
N GLN A 23 -4.44 -9.65 0.49
CA GLN A 23 -4.25 -10.39 1.75
C GLN A 23 -3.27 -9.69 2.72
N GLY A 24 -2.72 -8.53 2.36
CA GLY A 24 -1.80 -7.76 3.21
C GLY A 24 -0.31 -8.06 3.00
N PHE A 25 0.06 -8.87 2.00
CA PHE A 25 1.47 -9.03 1.64
C PHE A 25 2.04 -7.74 1.04
N LEU A 26 3.30 -7.47 1.34
CA LEU A 26 4.02 -6.27 0.89
C LEU A 26 4.96 -6.54 -0.29
N GLY A 27 5.07 -7.79 -0.74
CA GLY A 27 6.00 -8.19 -1.79
C GLY A 27 6.02 -9.69 -2.03
N ARG A 28 6.82 -10.09 -3.02
CA ARG A 28 7.09 -11.47 -3.41
C ARG A 28 8.57 -11.67 -3.69
N ALA A 29 9.11 -12.83 -3.33
CA ALA A 29 10.45 -13.24 -3.75
C ALA A 29 10.48 -13.51 -5.26
N ALA A 30 11.44 -12.90 -5.96
CA ALA A 30 11.70 -13.15 -7.37
C ALA A 30 12.81 -14.20 -7.51
N ILE A 31 12.61 -15.17 -8.42
CA ILE A 31 13.63 -16.18 -8.76
C ILE A 31 14.26 -15.92 -10.14
N HIS A 32 13.71 -14.98 -10.90
CA HIS A 32 14.26 -14.56 -12.19
C HIS A 32 14.06 -13.04 -12.36
N PRO A 33 15.05 -12.31 -12.91
CA PRO A 33 14.95 -10.87 -13.18
C PRO A 33 13.67 -10.39 -13.91
N ARG A 34 13.11 -11.17 -14.84
CA ARG A 34 11.89 -10.83 -15.59
C ARG A 34 10.64 -10.69 -14.71
N GLN A 35 10.65 -11.27 -13.51
CA GLN A 35 9.55 -11.19 -12.57
C GLN A 35 9.54 -9.85 -11.83
N LEU A 36 10.68 -9.15 -11.77
CA LEU A 36 10.83 -7.92 -10.99
C LEU A 36 9.87 -6.81 -11.45
N PRO A 37 9.71 -6.49 -12.74
CA PRO A 37 8.77 -5.45 -13.17
C PRO A 37 7.32 -5.78 -12.78
N VAL A 38 6.91 -7.04 -12.91
CA VAL A 38 5.55 -7.51 -12.58
C VAL A 38 5.30 -7.46 -11.08
N ILE A 39 6.25 -7.94 -10.27
CA ILE A 39 6.18 -7.89 -8.80
C ILE A 39 6.15 -6.42 -8.34
N ALA A 40 7.07 -5.59 -8.81
CA ALA A 40 7.14 -4.18 -8.44
C ALA A 40 5.84 -3.45 -8.79
N ALA A 41 5.29 -3.65 -10.00
CA ALA A 41 4.03 -3.05 -10.41
C ALA A 41 2.85 -3.48 -9.51
N ALA A 42 2.79 -4.74 -9.09
CA ALA A 42 1.69 -5.24 -8.27
C ALA A 42 1.71 -4.69 -6.83
N PHE A 43 2.90 -4.49 -6.24
CA PHE A 43 3.07 -4.04 -4.85
C PHE A 43 3.35 -2.54 -4.70
N ARG A 44 3.58 -1.82 -5.80
CA ARG A 44 3.69 -0.35 -5.76
C ARG A 44 2.33 0.27 -5.38
N PRO A 45 2.29 1.18 -4.41
CA PRO A 45 1.07 1.94 -4.12
C PRO A 45 0.61 2.73 -5.35
N ALA A 46 -0.69 2.71 -5.59
CA ALA A 46 -1.30 3.53 -6.63
C ALA A 46 -1.37 5.01 -6.17
N PRO A 47 -1.36 5.99 -7.09
CA PRO A 47 -1.38 7.41 -6.73
C PRO A 47 -2.55 7.81 -5.83
N ASP A 48 -3.73 7.20 -6.02
CA ASP A 48 -4.93 7.44 -5.22
C ASP A 48 -4.79 6.90 -3.78
N GLU A 49 -4.11 5.78 -3.59
CA GLU A 49 -3.80 5.24 -2.26
C GLU A 49 -2.84 6.16 -1.51
N VAL A 50 -1.84 6.71 -2.22
CA VAL A 50 -0.90 7.67 -1.65
C VAL A 50 -1.60 8.97 -1.27
N ALA A 51 -2.50 9.47 -2.11
CA ALA A 51 -3.30 10.67 -1.82
C ALA A 51 -4.17 10.46 -0.57
N ARG A 52 -4.91 9.35 -0.49
CA ARG A 52 -5.74 8.99 0.67
C ARG A 52 -4.91 8.80 1.94
N ALA A 53 -3.72 8.21 1.84
CA ALA A 53 -2.83 8.07 2.99
C ALA A 53 -2.34 9.43 3.49
N LYS A 54 -1.98 10.35 2.59
CA LYS A 54 -1.58 11.73 2.96
C LYS A 54 -2.72 12.52 3.60
N GLU A 55 -3.93 12.43 3.03
CA GLU A 55 -5.14 13.04 3.58
C GLU A 55 -5.39 12.57 5.02
N LEU A 56 -5.37 11.26 5.24
CA LEU A 56 -5.58 10.67 6.57
C LEU A 56 -4.51 11.16 7.58
N LEU A 57 -3.25 11.22 7.17
CA LEU A 57 -2.17 11.69 8.05
C LEU A 57 -2.34 13.18 8.43
N ALA A 58 -2.76 14.01 7.49
CA ALA A 58 -3.02 15.43 7.74
C ALA A 58 -4.22 15.61 8.69
N ALA A 59 -5.35 14.99 8.38
CA ALA A 59 -6.58 15.10 9.20
C ALA A 59 -6.35 14.63 10.65
N MET A 60 -5.59 13.55 10.84
CA MET A 60 -5.27 13.05 12.16
C MET A 60 -4.24 13.91 12.91
N ALA A 61 -3.36 14.63 12.20
CA ALA A 61 -2.45 15.59 12.82
C ALA A 61 -3.22 16.79 13.38
N ASP A 62 -4.20 17.29 12.62
CA ASP A 62 -5.10 18.38 13.05
C ASP A 62 -5.93 17.96 14.27
N ALA A 63 -6.55 16.77 14.22
CA ALA A 63 -7.32 16.21 15.33
C ALA A 63 -6.46 16.03 16.60
N ALA A 64 -5.23 15.54 16.45
CA ALA A 64 -4.31 15.40 17.58
C ALA A 64 -3.94 16.75 18.21
N GLY A 65 -3.81 17.82 17.41
CA GLY A 65 -3.61 19.18 17.89
C GLY A 65 -4.80 19.71 18.71
N ALA A 66 -6.01 19.24 18.42
CA ALA A 66 -7.23 19.53 19.17
C ALA A 66 -7.46 18.61 20.38
N GLY A 67 -6.57 17.64 20.64
CA GLY A 67 -6.72 16.65 21.71
C GLY A 67 -7.65 15.49 21.37
N GLU A 68 -8.02 15.32 20.11
CA GLU A 68 -8.90 14.27 19.62
C GLU A 68 -8.11 13.04 19.12
N GLY A 69 -8.67 11.84 19.32
CA GLY A 69 -8.05 10.58 18.88
C GLY A 69 -8.61 10.02 17.58
N THR A 70 -9.62 10.69 17.00
CA THR A 70 -10.45 10.21 15.90
C THR A 70 -10.97 11.40 15.11
N VAL A 71 -11.22 11.23 13.81
CA VAL A 71 -11.80 12.28 12.96
C VAL A 71 -12.73 11.68 11.91
N VAL A 72 -13.72 12.46 11.47
CA VAL A 72 -14.52 12.15 10.28
C VAL A 72 -13.97 12.96 9.11
N LEU A 73 -13.54 12.28 8.05
CA LEU A 73 -13.01 12.91 6.85
C LEU A 73 -14.13 13.65 6.08
N ALA A 74 -13.74 14.53 5.16
CA ALA A 74 -14.68 15.33 4.36
C ALA A 74 -15.68 14.48 3.55
N ASP A 75 -15.32 13.24 3.21
CA ASP A 75 -16.18 12.28 2.52
C ASP A 75 -17.01 11.38 3.44
N GLY A 76 -17.03 11.67 4.75
CA GLY A 76 -17.81 10.96 5.76
C GLY A 76 -17.14 9.69 6.31
N ARG A 77 -15.92 9.34 5.88
CA ARG A 77 -15.20 8.18 6.42
C ARG A 77 -14.67 8.46 7.84
N PHE A 78 -14.81 7.48 8.73
CA PHE A 78 -14.18 7.49 10.05
C PHE A 78 -12.69 7.16 9.97
N ALA A 79 -11.90 7.86 10.78
CA ALA A 79 -10.46 7.70 10.90
C ALA A 79 -10.02 7.67 12.36
N ASP A 80 -9.08 6.78 12.70
CA ASP A 80 -8.50 6.67 14.03
C ASP A 80 -6.97 6.46 14.01
N ARG A 81 -6.37 6.43 15.20
CA ARG A 81 -4.92 6.27 15.38
C ARG A 81 -4.39 4.93 14.86
N ALA A 82 -5.17 3.85 14.86
CA ALA A 82 -4.73 2.54 14.39
C ALA A 82 -4.46 2.54 12.88
N MET A 83 -5.13 3.42 12.12
CA MET A 83 -4.95 3.54 10.67
C MET A 83 -3.64 4.24 10.27
N LEU A 84 -3.06 5.05 11.16
CA LEU A 84 -1.86 5.86 10.88
C LEU A 84 -0.64 5.02 10.46
N GLY A 85 -0.49 3.83 11.05
CA GLY A 85 0.61 2.93 10.72
C GLY A 85 0.57 2.48 9.26
N ALA A 86 -0.62 2.16 8.74
CA ALA A 86 -0.79 1.77 7.35
C ALA A 86 -0.55 2.94 6.39
N ALA A 87 -1.09 4.12 6.71
CA ALA A 87 -0.92 5.32 5.89
C ALA A 87 0.54 5.74 5.76
N ARG A 88 1.30 5.76 6.87
CA ARG A 88 2.75 6.06 6.85
C ARG A 88 3.50 5.11 5.92
N ARG A 89 3.25 3.80 6.03
CA ARG A 89 3.89 2.80 5.16
C ARG A 89 3.62 3.04 3.67
N VAL A 90 2.39 3.43 3.31
CA VAL A 90 2.02 3.74 1.93
C VAL A 90 2.84 4.92 1.40
N VAL A 91 2.92 6.01 2.18
CA VAL A 91 3.68 7.21 1.80
C VAL A 91 5.18 6.92 1.70
N GLU A 92 5.75 6.23 2.69
CA GLU A 92 7.16 5.82 2.71
C GLU A 92 7.51 4.91 1.53
N LEU A 93 6.65 3.95 1.20
CA LEU A 93 6.87 3.04 0.08
C LEU A 93 6.81 3.79 -1.26
N ALA A 94 5.87 4.72 -1.42
CA ALA A 94 5.75 5.53 -2.62
C ALA A 94 7.00 6.40 -2.86
N ALA A 95 7.58 6.97 -1.80
CA ALA A 95 8.78 7.79 -1.88
C ALA A 95 10.02 7.04 -2.41
N ARG A 96 10.05 5.71 -2.34
CA ARG A 96 11.15 4.88 -2.87
C ARG A 96 11.09 4.69 -4.39
N TYR A 97 10.01 5.12 -5.04
CA TYR A 97 9.80 4.99 -6.49
C TYR A 97 9.83 6.34 -7.24
N THR A 98 10.07 7.43 -6.52
CA THR A 98 10.37 8.78 -7.03
C THR A 98 11.86 9.02 -7.05
#